data_AF-A0A5R9ECB5-F1
#
_entry.id   AF-A0A5R9ECB5-F1
#
_cell.length_a   1.000
_cell.length_b   1.000
_cell.length_c   1.000
_cell.angle_alpha   90.00
_cell.angle_beta   90.00
_cell.angle_gamma   90.00
#
_symmetry.space_group_name_H-M   'P 1'
#
loop_
_entity.id
_entity.type
_entity.pdbx_description
1 polymer ?
#
loop_
_entity_poly.entity_id
_entity_poly.type
_entity_poly.pdbx_seq_one_letter_code
_entity_poly.pdbx_strand_id
1 'polypeptide(L)' 'MHSHEQVVPDAAAMWRKSSYSGGSSGDCVEVNDSCPTRVPVRDSKNPRGPVVVFGASAWTAFVGSLKAHPCNPA' A
#
# COMPACT_ATOMS: atom_id res chain seq x y z
N MET A 1 -2.47 21.08 20.62
CA MET A 1 -2.93 19.83 19.99
C MET A 1 -2.52 19.85 18.52
N HIS A 2 -1.25 19.55 18.23
CA HIS A 2 -0.78 19.48 16.83
C HIS A 2 -1.10 18.09 16.32
N SER A 3 -2.25 17.94 15.67
CA SER A 3 -2.58 16.77 14.87
C SER A 3 -1.55 16.68 13.75
N HIS A 4 -0.57 15.81 13.93
CA HIS A 4 0.43 15.49 12.92
C HIS A 4 -0.26 14.63 11.85
N GLU A 5 -1.14 15.26 11.06
CA GLU A 5 -1.70 14.65 9.86
C GLU A 5 -0.52 14.47 8.91
N GLN A 6 0.00 13.24 8.84
CA GLN A 6 1.18 12.90 8.10
C GLN A 6 0.83 12.86 6.60
N VAL A 7 0.63 14.04 6.00
CA VAL A 7 0.38 14.22 4.57
C VAL A 7 1.67 13.86 3.83
N VAL A 8 1.72 12.68 3.22
CA VAL A 8 2.81 12.32 2.30
C VAL A 8 2.62 13.17 1.05
N PRO A 9 3.52 14.13 0.73
CA PRO A 9 3.36 14.95 -0.47
C PRO A 9 3.46 14.08 -1.71
N ASP A 10 2.41 14.12 -2.53
CA ASP A 10 2.21 13.31 -3.74
C ASP A 10 3.39 13.40 -4.73
N ALA A 11 4.07 14.54 -4.78
CA ALA A 11 5.16 14.82 -5.71
C ALA A 11 6.52 14.20 -5.34
N ALA A 12 6.71 13.73 -4.10
CA ALA A 12 8.00 13.17 -3.63
C ALA A 12 7.96 11.66 -3.35
N ALA A 13 6.76 11.07 -3.36
CA ALA A 13 6.56 9.64 -3.15
C ALA A 13 6.49 8.92 -4.49
N MET A 14 7.42 7.98 -4.73
CA MET A 14 7.36 7.09 -5.89
C MET A 14 6.26 6.04 -5.67
N TRP A 15 5.01 6.43 -5.94
CA TRP A 15 3.86 5.53 -5.89
C TRP A 15 3.92 4.51 -7.02
N ARG A 16 3.77 3.23 -6.67
CA ARG A 16 3.64 2.13 -7.62
C ARG A 16 2.22 1.61 -7.64
N LYS A 17 1.63 1.54 -8.83
CA LYS A 17 0.33 0.90 -9.07
C LYS A 17 0.47 -0.62 -9.18
N SER A 18 -0.53 -1.36 -8.71
CA SER A 18 -0.58 -2.82 -8.88
C SER A 18 -0.69 -3.22 -10.36
N SER A 19 0.01 -4.26 -10.80
CA SER A 19 -0.05 -4.79 -12.16
C SER A 19 -1.39 -5.45 -12.53
N TYR A 20 -2.22 -5.77 -11.53
CA TYR A 20 -3.59 -6.28 -11.74
C TYR A 20 -4.61 -5.17 -12.03
N SER A 21 -4.16 -3.91 -12.10
CA SER A 21 -5.01 -2.71 -12.24
C SER A 21 -5.45 -2.39 -13.68
N GLY A 22 -5.32 -3.32 -14.62
CA GLY A 22 -5.50 -3.11 -16.06
C GLY A 22 -6.78 -3.64 -16.71
N GLY A 23 -7.85 -3.87 -15.93
CA GLY A 23 -9.17 -4.28 -16.45
C GLY A 23 -10.20 -3.14 -16.46
N SER A 24 -11.39 -3.38 -17.04
CA SER A 24 -12.53 -2.45 -17.23
C SER A 24 -13.05 -1.71 -15.98
N SER A 25 -12.40 -1.85 -14.82
CA SER A 25 -12.78 -1.23 -13.55
C SER A 25 -11.75 -0.26 -12.95
N GLY A 26 -10.57 -0.08 -13.57
CA GLY A 26 -9.58 0.97 -13.19
C GLY A 26 -8.94 0.82 -11.80
N ASP A 27 -7.70 1.30 -11.66
CA ASP A 27 -6.78 1.09 -10.53
C ASP A 27 -7.40 1.15 -9.13
N CYS A 28 -7.06 0.21 -8.23
CA CYS A 28 -7.65 0.10 -6.88
C CYS A 28 -6.68 0.29 -5.68
N VAL A 29 -5.36 0.22 -5.86
CA VAL A 29 -4.39 0.42 -4.77
C VAL A 29 -3.04 0.92 -5.32
N GLU A 30 -2.45 1.89 -4.61
CA GLU A 30 -1.08 2.36 -4.78
C GLU A 30 -0.25 2.13 -3.52
N VAL A 31 1.02 1.75 -3.70
CA VAL A 31 1.97 1.56 -2.59
C VAL A 31 3.22 2.40 -2.80
N ASN A 32 3.77 2.95 -1.73
CA ASN A 32 5.12 3.50 -1.72
C ASN A 32 6.02 2.58 -0.87
N ASP A 33 6.94 1.89 -1.51
CA ASP A 33 7.93 1.03 -0.87
C ASP A 33 9.36 1.56 -0.97
N SER A 34 9.52 2.82 -1.38
CA SER A 34 10.82 3.50 -1.41
C SER A 34 11.29 3.94 -0.01
N CYS A 35 10.44 3.77 1.01
CA CYS A 35 10.76 4.05 2.40
C CYS A 35 11.20 2.77 3.13
N PRO A 36 12.40 2.74 3.77
CA PRO A 36 12.93 1.51 4.38
C PRO A 36 12.14 1.00 5.60
N THR A 37 11.43 1.91 6.29
CA THR A 37 10.79 1.62 7.59
C THR A 37 9.27 1.64 7.53
N ARG A 38 8.69 2.21 6.48
CA ARG A 38 7.25 2.43 6.35
C ARG A 38 6.80 2.12 4.94
N VAL A 39 5.59 1.59 4.81
CA VAL A 39 4.94 1.30 3.53
C VAL A 39 3.57 1.96 3.52
N PRO A 40 3.46 3.18 2.98
CA PRO A 40 2.18 3.82 2.71
C PRO A 40 1.39 3.09 1.63
N VAL A 41 0.09 2.93 1.86
CA VAL A 41 -0.88 2.31 0.95
C VAL A 41 -2.09 3.22 0.84
N ARG A 42 -2.54 3.50 -0.38
CA ARG A 42 -3.72 4.34 -0.64
C ARG A 42 -4.59 3.79 -1.76
N ASP A 43 -5.82 4.29 -1.81
CA ASP A 43 -6.71 4.09 -2.95
C ASP A 43 -6.32 5.03 -4.10
N SER A 44 -6.02 4.46 -5.26
CA SER A 44 -5.68 5.22 -6.47
C SER A 44 -6.86 6.04 -7.01
N LYS A 45 -8.10 5.68 -6.67
CA LYS A 45 -9.31 6.45 -7.07
C LYS A 45 -9.53 7.68 -6.21
N ASN A 46 -8.92 7.71 -5.02
CA ASN A 46 -8.93 8.84 -4.11
C ASN A 46 -7.50 9.18 -3.63
N PRO A 47 -6.64 9.71 -4.50
CA PRO A 47 -5.22 9.95 -4.19
C PRO A 47 -4.99 11.02 -3.12
N ARG A 48 -6.00 11.85 -2.85
CA ARG A 48 -6.04 12.85 -1.76
C ARG A 48 -6.74 12.34 -0.50
N GLY A 49 -7.23 11.10 -0.52
CA GLY A 49 -7.87 10.46 0.59
C GLY A 49 -6.88 9.96 1.66
N PRO A 50 -7.38 9.31 2.71
CA PRO A 50 -6.56 8.77 3.78
C PRO A 50 -5.52 7.75 3.27
N VAL A 51 -4.33 7.80 3.84
CA VAL A 51 -3.23 6.87 3.56
C VAL A 51 -3.02 5.98 4.77
N VAL A 52 -3.05 4.66 4.56
CA VAL A 52 -2.73 3.68 5.60
C VAL A 52 -1.24 3.42 5.57
N VAL A 53 -0.56 3.55 6.71
CA VAL A 53 0.91 3.39 6.79
C VAL A 53 1.24 2.16 7.62
N PHE A 54 1.86 1.17 6.96
CA PHE A 54 2.36 -0.03 7.62
C PHE A 54 3.84 0.13 8.00
N GLY A 55 4.29 -0.55 9.05
CA GLY A 55 5.73 -0.77 9.26
C GLY A 55 6.27 -1.80 8.26
N ALA A 56 7.53 -1.65 7.84
CA ALA A 56 8.13 -2.53 6.82
C ALA A 56 8.07 -4.04 7.19
N SER A 57 8.30 -4.39 8.45
CA SER A 57 8.21 -5.77 8.92
C SER A 57 6.78 -6.32 8.87
N ALA A 58 5.79 -5.51 9.25
CA ALA A 58 4.38 -5.89 9.21
C ALA A 58 3.89 -6.07 7.76
N TRP A 59 4.30 -5.16 6.86
CA TRP A 59 4.02 -5.27 5.43
C TRP A 59 4.61 -6.56 4.82
N THR A 60 5.86 -6.86 5.14
CA THR A 60 6.54 -8.09 4.68
C THR A 60 5.83 -9.35 5.15
N ALA A 61 5.46 -9.40 6.45
CA ALA A 61 4.72 -10.53 7.01
C ALA A 61 3.35 -10.71 6.35
N PHE A 62 2.60 -9.62 6.16
CA PHE A 62 1.31 -9.62 5.48
C PHE A 62 1.41 -10.19 4.06
N VAL A 63 2.30 -9.63 3.23
CA VAL A 63 2.49 -10.13 1.85
C VAL A 63 2.98 -11.58 1.83
N GLY A 64 3.85 -11.96 2.78
CA GLY A 64 4.29 -13.35 2.96
C GLY A 64 3.13 -14.30 3.22
N SER A 65 2.19 -13.92 4.11
CA SER A 65 1.00 -14.74 4.41
C SER A 65 0.06 -14.90 3.22
N LEU A 66 -0.03 -13.90 2.32
CA LEU A 66 -0.86 -13.99 1.11
C LEU A 66 -0.25 -14.93 0.06
N LYS A 67 1.09 -14.99 -0.02
CA LYS A 67 1.82 -15.86 -0.96
C LYS A 67 1.88 -17.30 -0.49
N ALA A 68 1.93 -17.48 0.82
CA ALA A 68 1.79 -18.79 1.43
C ALA A 68 0.33 -19.22 1.27
N HIS A 69 0.01 -19.86 0.15
CA HIS A 69 -1.17 -20.72 0.10
C HIS A 69 -0.93 -21.84 1.11
N PRO A 70 -1.58 -21.88 2.30
CA PRO A 70 -1.55 -23.10 3.07
C PRO A 70 -2.16 -24.17 2.15
N CYS A 71 -1.37 -25.17 1.80
CA CYS A 71 -1.93 -26.41 1.27
C CYS A 71 -3.05 -26.80 2.22
N ASN A 72 -4.28 -26.78 1.71
CA ASN A 72 -5.45 -27.32 2.39
C ASN A 72 -5.15 -28.77 2.79
N PRO A 73 -5.13 -29.13 4.09
CA PRO A 73 -5.12 -30.52 4.47
C PRO A 73 -6.57 -31.05 4.44
N ALA A 74 -6.97 -31.59 3.29
CA ALA A 74 -8.05 -32.59 3.20
C ALA A 74 -7.70 -33.59 2.11
#